data_AF-A0A9P0P378-F1
#
_entry.id   AF-A0A9P0P378-F1
#
_cell.length_a   1.000
_cell.length_b   1.000
_cell.length_c   1.000
_cell.angle_alpha   90.00
_cell.angle_beta   90.00
_cell.angle_gamma   90.00
#
_symmetry.space_group_name_H-M   'P 1'
#
loop_
_entity.id
_entity.type
_entity.pdbx_description
1 polymer ?
#
loop_
_entity_poly.entity_id
_entity_poly.type
_entity_poly.pdbx_seq_one_letter_code
_entity_poly.pdbx_strand_id
1 'polypeptide(L)'
;MTYKLHNGTELVQVCRKTFLNTTGLGRFTVESWKKESVYDMNESKGEFNKQRKNRNNRVRAFEDSKAFPNLFFDDLPKQPSHYVGKDTSKFYLEQHFVTLKQLHNFYREVCDEKNKHCLGIKVFKQIFKENNLSLFSPKKDRCDICIEQENGNIDSSIWSKHIEDKEKARKEKTEIRRKL
;
A
#
# COMPACT_ATOMS: atom_id res chain seq x y z
N MET A 1 17.62 -4.92 -37.08
CA MET A 1 16.97 -6.18 -36.67
C MET A 1 16.12 -6.65 -37.83
N THR A 2 16.48 -7.77 -38.45
CA THR A 2 15.84 -8.29 -39.66
C THR A 2 14.73 -9.26 -39.28
N TYR A 3 13.52 -9.04 -39.80
CA TYR A 3 12.37 -9.93 -39.62
C TYR A 3 12.14 -10.71 -40.91
N LYS A 4 11.81 -12.00 -40.82
CA LYS A 4 11.55 -12.85 -41.98
C LYS A 4 10.24 -13.60 -41.81
N LEU A 5 9.42 -13.66 -42.86
CA LEU A 5 8.19 -14.44 -42.90
C LEU A 5 8.27 -15.46 -44.04
N HIS A 6 7.70 -16.65 -43.82
CA HIS A 6 7.64 -17.69 -44.83
C HIS A 6 6.42 -17.45 -45.74
N ASN A 7 6.64 -17.29 -47.04
CA ASN A 7 5.55 -17.07 -48.01
C ASN A 7 5.13 -18.36 -48.76
N GLY A 8 5.44 -19.52 -48.19
CA GLY A 8 5.11 -20.84 -48.75
C GLY A 8 6.25 -21.50 -49.55
N THR A 9 7.14 -20.70 -50.13
CA THR A 9 8.31 -21.17 -50.90
C THR A 9 9.64 -20.71 -50.30
N GLU A 10 9.70 -19.50 -49.75
CA GLU A 10 10.94 -18.94 -49.19
C GLU A 10 10.67 -18.01 -48.00
N LEU A 11 11.76 -17.68 -47.30
CA LEU A 11 11.78 -16.70 -46.21
C LEU A 11 12.04 -15.29 -46.75
N VAL A 12 10.98 -14.49 -46.82
CA VAL A 12 11.04 -13.10 -47.30
C VAL A 12 11.35 -12.17 -46.14
N GLN A 13 12.32 -11.27 -46.33
CA GLN A 13 12.63 -10.23 -45.34
C GLN A 13 11.54 -9.15 -45.34
N VAL A 14 11.01 -8.85 -44.16
CA VAL A 14 9.94 -7.87 -43.97
C VAL A 14 10.32 -6.84 -42.91
N CYS A 15 9.60 -5.72 -42.91
CA CYS A 15 9.72 -4.74 -41.84
C CYS A 15 9.05 -5.27 -40.56
N ARG A 16 9.45 -4.69 -39.43
CA ARG A 16 8.92 -5.03 -38.10
C ARG A 16 7.39 -4.94 -38.03
N LYS A 17 6.81 -3.89 -38.58
CA LYS A 17 5.36 -3.62 -38.50
C LYS A 17 4.58 -4.73 -39.20
N THR A 18 5.01 -5.11 -40.40
CA THR A 18 4.42 -6.22 -41.16
C THR A 18 4.54 -7.53 -40.39
N PHE A 19 5.72 -7.85 -39.85
CA PHE A 19 5.92 -9.08 -39.07
C PHE A 19 4.96 -9.21 -37.88
N LEU A 20 4.82 -8.15 -37.08
CA LEU A 20 3.96 -8.16 -35.90
C LEU A 20 2.47 -8.22 -36.27
N ASN A 21 2.06 -7.49 -37.31
CA ASN A 21 0.67 -7.49 -37.78
C ASN A 21 0.29 -8.84 -38.39
N THR A 22 1.16 -9.46 -39.17
CA THR A 22 0.89 -10.74 -39.83
C THR A 22 0.91 -11.91 -38.84
N THR A 23 1.80 -11.90 -37.85
CA THR A 23 1.88 -12.97 -36.84
C THR A 23 0.95 -12.76 -35.65
N GLY A 24 0.38 -11.57 -35.49
CA GLY A 24 -0.43 -11.18 -34.32
C GLY A 24 0.36 -11.09 -33.01
N LEU A 25 1.69 -11.15 -33.07
CA LEU A 25 2.53 -11.18 -31.88
C LEU A 25 2.83 -9.78 -31.34
N GLY A 26 2.85 -9.66 -30.02
CA GLY A 26 3.30 -8.45 -29.33
C GLY A 26 4.81 -8.23 -29.49
N ARG A 27 5.21 -6.95 -29.59
CA ARG A 27 6.63 -6.55 -29.68
C ARG A 27 7.52 -7.21 -28.62
N PHE A 28 7.05 -7.19 -27.37
CA PHE A 28 7.81 -7.75 -26.24
C PHE A 28 7.97 -9.25 -26.34
N THR A 29 6.95 -9.96 -26.84
CA THR A 29 6.96 -11.41 -27.04
C THR A 29 8.05 -11.81 -28.03
N VAL A 30 8.07 -11.17 -29.21
CA VAL A 30 9.09 -11.45 -30.25
C VAL A 30 10.51 -11.12 -29.77
N GLU A 31 10.69 -10.01 -29.06
CA GLU A 31 12.00 -9.62 -28.52
C GLU A 31 12.47 -10.51 -27.36
N SER A 32 11.56 -11.17 -26.64
CA SER A 32 11.88 -12.07 -25.53
C SER A 32 12.23 -13.47 -26.04
N TRP A 33 11.46 -14.01 -26.99
CA TRP A 33 11.74 -15.32 -27.59
C TRP A 33 13.06 -15.36 -28.36
N LYS A 34 13.45 -14.25 -29.00
CA LYS A 34 14.78 -14.15 -29.60
C LYS A 34 15.92 -14.28 -28.56
N LYS A 35 15.70 -13.86 -27.32
CA LYS A 35 16.70 -13.99 -26.24
C LYS A 35 16.76 -15.40 -25.66
N GLU A 36 15.72 -16.21 -25.86
CA GLU A 36 15.58 -17.58 -25.36
C GLU A 36 15.80 -18.64 -26.44
N SER A 37 16.12 -18.28 -27.69
CA SER A 37 16.39 -19.28 -28.74
C SER A 37 17.76 -19.94 -28.51
N VAL A 38 17.74 -21.11 -27.88
CA VAL A 38 18.90 -21.97 -27.55
C VAL A 38 19.52 -22.67 -28.79
N TYR A 39 19.05 -22.36 -30.01
CA TYR A 39 19.49 -23.03 -31.24
C TYR A 39 20.04 -22.08 -32.30
N ASP A 40 20.94 -21.16 -31.93
CA ASP A 40 21.73 -20.44 -32.92
C ASP A 40 23.23 -20.66 -32.69
N MET A 41 23.82 -21.42 -33.61
CA MET A 41 25.24 -21.66 -33.80
C MET A 41 25.91 -20.35 -34.24
N ASN A 42 26.04 -19.38 -33.34
CA ASN A 42 26.92 -18.24 -33.54
C ASN A 42 28.00 -18.26 -32.45
N GLU A 43 29.16 -18.78 -32.85
CA GLU A 43 30.42 -18.40 -32.23
C GLU A 43 30.53 -16.88 -32.25
N SER A 44 30.47 -16.25 -31.07
CA SER A 44 31.41 -15.20 -30.68
C SER A 44 31.17 -14.79 -29.24
N LYS A 45 32.26 -14.91 -28.49
CA LYS A 45 32.45 -14.59 -27.08
C LYS A 45 31.90 -13.20 -26.74
N GLY A 46 31.02 -13.17 -25.75
CA GLY A 46 30.58 -11.95 -25.10
C GLY A 46 29.89 -12.34 -23.79
N GLU A 47 30.67 -12.48 -22.74
CA GLU A 47 30.23 -12.75 -21.37
C GLU A 47 29.26 -11.67 -20.89
N PHE A 48 27.98 -11.80 -21.23
CA PHE A 48 26.92 -11.11 -20.49
C PHE A 48 26.48 -12.00 -19.35
N ASN A 49 27.39 -12.10 -18.38
CA ASN A 49 27.14 -12.55 -17.03
C ASN A 49 26.22 -11.52 -16.34
N LYS A 50 24.95 -11.42 -16.78
CA LYS A 50 23.90 -10.82 -15.97
C LYS A 50 23.63 -11.81 -14.84
N GLN A 51 24.51 -11.78 -13.85
CA GLN A 51 24.27 -12.34 -12.53
C GLN A 51 22.87 -11.87 -12.13
N ARG A 52 21.90 -12.78 -12.19
CA ARG A 52 20.59 -12.60 -11.57
C ARG A 52 20.89 -12.40 -10.10
N LYS A 53 21.09 -11.15 -9.66
CA LYS A 53 21.30 -10.82 -8.25
C LYS A 53 20.24 -11.59 -7.48
N ASN A 54 20.71 -12.52 -6.66
CA ASN A 54 19.91 -13.58 -6.05
C ASN A 54 18.64 -12.95 -5.46
N ARG A 55 17.46 -13.45 -5.85
CA ARG A 55 16.15 -12.86 -5.45
C ARG A 55 16.09 -12.66 -3.93
N ASN A 56 16.75 -13.55 -3.20
CA ASN A 56 16.89 -13.54 -1.74
C ASN A 56 17.64 -12.30 -1.22
N ASN A 57 18.66 -11.79 -1.92
CA ASN A 57 19.38 -10.58 -1.51
C ASN A 57 18.53 -9.31 -1.67
N ARG A 58 17.63 -9.26 -2.65
CA ARG A 58 16.71 -8.13 -2.82
C ARG A 58 15.65 -8.10 -1.73
N VAL A 59 15.18 -9.27 -1.31
CA VAL A 59 14.21 -9.39 -0.21
C VAL A 59 14.84 -8.95 1.11
N ARG A 60 16.04 -9.43 1.43
CA ARG A 60 16.78 -9.01 2.62
C ARG A 60 17.06 -7.51 2.65
N ALA A 61 17.60 -6.96 1.56
CA ALA A 61 17.86 -5.52 1.47
C ALA A 61 16.58 -4.67 1.62
N PHE A 62 15.43 -5.18 1.20
CA PHE A 62 14.15 -4.52 1.41
C PHE A 62 13.69 -4.60 2.86
N GLU A 63 13.84 -5.75 3.52
CA GLU A 63 13.55 -5.91 4.95
C GLU A 63 14.43 -4.99 5.81
N ASP A 64 15.73 -4.94 5.53
CA ASP A 64 16.67 -4.04 6.21
C ASP A 64 16.25 -2.57 6.07
N SER A 65 15.72 -2.19 4.90
CA SER A 65 15.24 -0.83 4.65
C SER A 65 14.02 -0.45 5.50
N LYS A 66 13.29 -1.42 6.08
CA LYS A 66 12.13 -1.17 6.95
C LYS A 66 12.52 -0.85 8.39
N ALA A 67 13.75 -1.14 8.81
CA ALA A 67 14.18 -0.98 10.20
C ALA A 67 13.99 0.45 10.72
N PHE A 68 14.46 1.44 9.96
CA PHE A 68 14.35 2.86 10.37
C PHE A 68 12.91 3.40 10.37
N PRO A 69 12.08 3.17 9.32
CA PRO A 69 10.66 3.51 9.38
C PRO A 69 9.91 2.89 10.56
N ASN A 70 10.20 1.64 10.92
CA ASN A 70 9.56 0.98 12.06
C ASN A 70 9.92 1.66 13.38
N LEU A 71 11.21 1.94 13.61
CA LEU A 71 11.66 2.71 14.77
C LEU A 71 10.99 4.09 14.84
N PHE A 72 10.92 4.79 13.70
CA PHE A 72 10.20 6.05 13.62
C PHE A 72 8.73 5.92 14.03
N PHE A 73 8.03 4.87 13.59
CA PHE A 73 6.65 4.65 13.99
C PHE A 73 6.50 4.27 15.46
N ASP A 74 7.50 3.61 16.06
CA ASP A 74 7.50 3.26 17.48
C ASP A 74 7.73 4.47 18.39
N ASP A 75 8.50 5.45 17.93
CA ASP A 75 8.72 6.73 18.63
C ASP A 75 7.47 7.64 18.62
N LEU A 76 6.50 7.38 17.73
CA LEU A 76 5.29 8.20 17.66
C LEU A 76 4.28 7.85 18.76
N PRO A 77 3.56 8.84 19.32
CA PRO A 77 2.47 8.58 20.25
C PRO A 77 1.32 7.84 19.55
N LYS A 78 0.97 6.66 20.08
CA LYS A 78 -0.08 5.78 19.58
C LYS A 78 -1.23 5.75 20.58
N GLN A 79 -2.45 5.90 20.08
CA GLN A 79 -3.67 5.72 20.87
C GLN A 79 -4.40 4.44 20.42
N PRO A 80 -4.85 3.58 21.35
CA PRO A 80 -5.68 2.44 20.98
C PRO A 80 -7.02 2.90 20.41
N SER A 81 -7.64 2.06 19.58
CA SER A 81 -8.96 2.36 19.02
C SER A 81 -10.06 2.25 20.08
N HIS A 82 -10.24 3.28 20.90
CA HIS A 82 -11.40 3.35 21.82
C HIS A 82 -12.73 3.38 21.07
N TYR A 83 -12.71 3.76 19.78
CA TYR A 83 -13.90 4.07 18.98
C TYR A 83 -14.20 3.07 17.86
N VAL A 84 -13.42 2.00 17.69
CA VAL A 84 -13.71 0.94 16.71
C VAL A 84 -14.06 -0.31 17.50
N GLY A 85 -15.18 -0.95 17.16
CA GLY A 85 -15.75 -2.08 17.90
C GLY A 85 -14.72 -3.19 18.15
N LYS A 86 -15.01 -4.03 19.15
CA LYS A 86 -14.18 -5.05 19.83
C LYS A 86 -13.17 -5.88 19.02
N ASP A 87 -13.18 -5.83 17.69
CA ASP A 87 -12.43 -6.72 16.79
C ASP A 87 -11.30 -6.06 15.99
N THR A 88 -10.97 -4.77 16.19
CA THR A 88 -9.84 -4.15 15.47
C THR A 88 -8.66 -3.83 16.38
N SER A 89 -7.53 -4.49 16.15
CA SER A 89 -6.22 -4.22 16.80
C SER A 89 -5.49 -2.97 16.24
N LYS A 90 -6.25 -2.00 15.69
CA LYS A 90 -5.67 -0.88 14.95
C LYS A 90 -5.21 0.23 15.91
N PHE A 91 -3.97 0.69 15.72
CA PHE A 91 -3.43 1.82 16.48
C PHE A 91 -3.60 3.12 15.69
N TYR A 92 -4.05 4.18 16.36
CA TYR A 92 -4.23 5.50 15.75
C TYR A 92 -3.09 6.40 16.19
N LEU A 93 -2.45 7.06 15.23
CA LEU A 93 -1.55 8.17 15.54
C LEU A 93 -2.37 9.38 15.98
N GLU A 94 -1.85 10.12 16.95
CA GLU A 94 -2.48 11.33 17.49
C GLU A 94 -2.75 12.38 16.40
N GLN A 95 -3.69 13.30 16.67
CA GLN A 95 -4.37 14.17 15.68
C GLN A 95 -3.46 15.18 14.95
N HIS A 96 -2.16 15.23 15.25
CA HIS A 96 -1.20 16.14 14.65
C HIS A 96 -1.04 15.93 13.13
N PHE A 97 -1.29 14.72 12.63
CA PHE A 97 -1.16 14.40 11.19
C PHE A 97 -2.53 14.10 10.57
N VAL A 98 -3.05 15.05 9.79
CA VAL A 98 -4.33 14.90 9.07
C VAL A 98 -4.17 13.97 7.85
N THR A 99 -3.00 14.00 7.20
CA THR A 99 -2.73 13.22 5.99
C THR A 99 -1.44 12.43 6.08
N LEU A 100 -1.40 11.28 5.38
CA LEU A 100 -0.20 10.44 5.34
C LEU A 100 0.98 11.14 4.66
N LYS A 101 0.69 12.13 3.79
CA LYS A 101 1.70 12.97 3.15
C LYS A 101 2.39 13.89 4.16
N GLN A 102 1.62 14.49 5.08
CA GLN A 102 2.20 15.30 6.16
C GLN A 102 3.11 14.45 7.06
N LEU A 103 2.63 13.27 7.46
CA LEU A 103 3.44 12.33 8.24
C LEU A 103 4.74 11.93 7.49
N HIS A 104 4.66 11.70 6.18
CA HIS A 104 5.84 11.38 5.37
C HIS A 104 6.81 12.55 5.20
N ASN A 105 6.32 13.78 5.13
CA ASN A 105 7.17 14.97 5.11
C ASN A 105 7.94 15.10 6.44
N PHE A 106 7.27 14.91 7.57
CA PHE A 106 7.93 14.90 8.88
C PHE A 106 8.97 13.76 8.98
N TYR A 107 8.62 12.56 8.50
CA TYR A 107 9.59 11.47 8.39
C TYR A 107 10.82 11.83 7.54
N ARG A 108 10.64 12.61 6.46
CA ARG A 108 11.75 13.09 5.64
C ARG A 108 12.67 14.04 6.39
N GLU A 109 12.12 14.96 7.16
CA GLU A 109 12.89 15.87 8.01
C GLU A 109 13.73 15.05 9.01
N VAL A 110 13.13 14.06 9.68
CA VAL A 110 13.84 13.17 10.61
C VAL A 110 14.91 12.32 9.91
N CYS A 111 14.68 11.87 8.67
CA CYS A 111 15.72 11.21 7.87
C CYS A 111 16.92 12.12 7.62
N ASP A 112 16.65 13.36 7.21
CA ASP A 112 17.67 14.34 6.85
C ASP A 112 18.50 14.73 8.10
N GLU A 113 17.83 14.96 9.23
CA GLU A 113 18.48 15.21 10.53
C GLU A 113 19.37 14.03 10.98
N LYS A 114 18.89 12.79 10.83
CA LYS A 114 19.62 11.58 11.25
C LYS A 114 20.58 11.05 10.19
N ASN A 115 20.75 11.76 9.06
CA ASN A 115 21.54 11.33 7.90
C ASN A 115 21.21 9.88 7.45
N LYS A 116 19.92 9.55 7.40
CA LYS A 116 19.42 8.24 6.97
C LYS A 116 18.81 8.30 5.58
N HIS A 117 18.94 7.20 4.84
CA HIS A 117 18.29 7.07 3.54
C HIS A 117 16.77 7.07 3.70
N CYS A 118 16.11 8.02 3.04
CA CYS A 118 14.68 8.20 3.18
C CYS A 118 13.87 7.43 2.13
N LEU A 119 12.88 6.67 2.58
CA LEU A 119 12.03 5.86 1.69
C LEU A 119 10.98 6.73 0.97
N GLY A 120 10.66 6.33 -0.25
CA GLY A 120 9.56 6.94 -1.01
C GLY A 120 8.19 6.68 -0.36
N ILE A 121 7.26 7.62 -0.56
CA ILE A 121 5.91 7.62 0.04
C ILE A 121 5.14 6.30 -0.16
N LYS A 122 5.33 5.61 -1.31
CA LYS A 122 4.64 4.35 -1.61
C LYS A 122 5.07 3.23 -0.65
N VAL A 123 6.38 3.09 -0.45
CA VAL A 123 6.95 2.08 0.45
C VAL A 123 6.63 2.43 1.89
N PHE A 124 6.77 3.70 2.26
CA PHE A 124 6.37 4.20 3.57
C PHE A 124 4.90 3.88 3.90
N LYS A 125 3.98 4.14 2.96
CA LYS A 125 2.55 3.81 3.10
C LYS A 125 2.29 2.32 3.26
N GLN A 126 3.07 1.47 2.59
CA GLN A 126 2.98 0.03 2.75
C GLN A 126 3.39 -0.37 4.18
N ILE A 127 4.56 0.08 4.64
CA ILE A 127 5.07 -0.22 5.99
C ILE A 127 4.11 0.31 7.07
N PHE A 128 3.54 1.50 6.88
CA PHE A 128 2.53 2.08 7.77
C PHE A 128 1.31 1.16 7.96
N LYS A 129 0.82 0.54 6.88
CA LYS A 129 -0.29 -0.42 6.94
C LYS A 129 0.12 -1.74 7.58
N GLU A 130 1.32 -2.23 7.30
CA GLU A 130 1.87 -3.45 7.89
C GLU A 130 1.98 -3.33 9.43
N ASN A 131 2.24 -2.12 9.94
CA ASN A 131 2.25 -1.81 11.37
C ASN A 131 0.84 -1.63 11.99
N ASN A 132 -0.23 -1.90 11.25
CA ASN A 132 -1.63 -1.71 11.69
C ASN A 132 -1.93 -0.28 12.18
N LEU A 133 -1.26 0.72 11.59
CA LEU A 133 -1.44 2.12 11.94
C LEU A 133 -2.55 2.77 11.11
N SER A 134 -3.19 3.78 11.70
CA SER A 134 -4.14 4.66 11.04
C SER A 134 -3.90 6.08 11.48
N LEU A 135 -4.13 7.03 10.59
CA LEU A 135 -4.29 8.41 11.03
C LEU A 135 -5.66 8.57 11.66
N PHE A 136 -5.72 9.37 12.71
CA PHE A 136 -6.98 9.77 13.30
C PHE A 136 -7.76 10.63 12.31
N SER A 137 -8.93 10.14 11.91
CA SER A 137 -9.93 10.96 11.23
C SER A 137 -11.03 11.23 12.23
N PRO A 138 -11.38 12.49 12.52
CA PRO A 138 -12.63 12.80 13.20
C PRO A 138 -13.76 12.10 12.46
N LYS A 139 -14.54 11.26 13.15
CA LYS A 139 -15.70 10.61 12.54
C LYS A 139 -16.74 11.68 12.20
N LYS A 140 -17.31 11.58 11.00
CA LYS A 140 -18.44 12.41 10.53
C LYS A 140 -19.73 12.18 11.35
N ASP A 141 -19.83 11.07 12.08
CA ASP A 141 -21.04 10.66 12.82
C ASP A 141 -20.87 10.75 14.34
N ARG A 142 -20.26 11.83 14.84
CA ARG A 142 -20.33 12.11 16.28
C ARG A 142 -21.64 12.85 16.55
N CYS A 143 -22.40 12.37 17.52
CA CYS A 143 -23.57 13.08 18.01
C CYS A 143 -23.11 14.34 18.74
N ASP A 144 -23.70 15.49 18.41
CA ASP A 144 -23.37 16.78 19.01
C ASP A 144 -23.49 16.75 20.54
N ILE A 145 -24.55 16.10 21.06
CA ILE A 145 -24.78 15.90 22.51
C ILE A 145 -23.60 15.16 23.18
N CYS A 146 -23.01 14.15 22.51
CA CYS A 146 -21.86 13.44 23.05
C CYS A 146 -20.60 14.33 23.08
N ILE A 147 -20.44 15.21 22.10
CA ILE A 147 -19.30 16.15 22.05
C ILE A 147 -19.46 17.20 23.14
N GLU A 148 -20.66 17.75 23.31
CA GLU A 148 -20.95 18.77 24.32
C GLU A 148 -20.75 18.23 25.74
N GLN A 149 -21.14 16.98 26.01
CA GLN A 149 -20.85 16.32 27.30
C GLN A 149 -19.35 16.13 27.54
N GLU A 150 -18.58 15.72 26.53
CA GLU A 150 -17.12 15.53 26.63
C GLU A 150 -16.41 16.88 26.91
N ASN A 151 -16.93 17.97 26.35
CA ASN A 151 -16.46 19.33 26.60
C ASN A 151 -17.02 19.94 27.90
N GLY A 152 -17.83 19.19 28.68
CA GLY A 152 -18.42 19.65 29.94
C GLY A 152 -19.47 20.74 29.80
N ASN A 153 -20.06 20.89 28.60
CA ASN A 153 -20.89 22.04 28.23
C ASN A 153 -22.35 21.64 27.95
N ILE A 154 -22.92 20.76 28.77
CA ILE A 154 -24.31 20.32 28.63
C ILE A 154 -24.93 20.03 30.00
N ASP A 155 -26.24 20.23 30.09
CA ASP A 155 -27.02 19.96 31.28
C ASP A 155 -27.19 18.45 31.54
N SER A 156 -27.14 18.06 32.82
CA SER A 156 -27.25 16.65 33.23
C SER A 156 -28.55 16.00 32.78
N SER A 157 -29.66 16.75 32.72
CA SER A 157 -30.96 16.22 32.29
C SER A 157 -30.96 15.82 30.81
N ILE A 158 -30.34 16.65 29.96
CA ILE A 158 -30.22 16.40 28.52
C ILE A 158 -29.35 15.16 28.27
N TRP A 159 -28.24 15.03 29.00
CA TRP A 159 -27.38 13.86 28.93
C TRP A 159 -28.07 12.57 29.38
N SER A 160 -28.79 12.61 30.50
CA SER A 160 -29.54 11.45 31.01
C SER A 160 -30.55 10.94 29.99
N LYS A 161 -31.32 11.84 29.36
CA LYS A 161 -32.29 11.47 28.31
C LYS A 161 -31.60 10.88 27.07
N HIS A 162 -30.49 11.48 26.64
CA HIS A 162 -29.70 10.96 25.52
C HIS A 162 -29.23 9.51 25.76
N ILE A 163 -28.77 9.19 26.97
CA ILE A 163 -28.35 7.83 27.33
C ILE A 163 -29.53 6.87 27.35
N GLU A 164 -30.69 7.28 27.86
CA GLU A 164 -31.89 6.45 27.91
C GLU A 164 -32.38 6.07 26.50
N ASP A 165 -32.50 7.05 25.60
CA ASP A 165 -32.91 6.84 24.22
C ASP A 165 -31.93 5.92 23.46
N LYS A 166 -30.63 6.09 23.73
CA LYS A 166 -29.57 5.27 23.14
C LYS A 166 -29.64 3.81 23.59
N GLU A 167 -29.90 3.57 24.87
CA GLU A 167 -30.06 2.22 25.40
C GLU A 167 -31.34 1.55 24.90
N LYS A 168 -32.45 2.31 24.79
CA LYS A 168 -33.70 1.81 24.19
C LYS A 168 -33.50 1.34 22.75
N ALA A 169 -32.88 2.17 21.91
CA ALA A 169 -32.58 1.81 20.52
C ALA A 169 -31.66 0.58 20.40
N ARG A 170 -30.67 0.45 21.31
CA ARG A 170 -29.80 -0.74 21.36
C ARG A 170 -30.57 -2.01 21.70
N LYS A 171 -31.45 -1.96 22.71
CA LYS A 171 -32.31 -3.08 23.11
C LYS A 171 -33.20 -3.54 21.97
N GLU A 172 -33.90 -2.61 21.31
CA GLU A 172 -34.76 -2.90 20.16
C GLU A 172 -33.96 -3.57 19.02
N LYS A 173 -32.76 -3.05 18.71
CA LYS A 173 -31.88 -3.64 17.69
C LYS A 173 -31.45 -5.07 18.05
N THR A 174 -31.09 -5.33 19.31
CA THR A 174 -30.74 -6.68 19.76
C THR A 174 -31.92 -7.64 19.70
N GLU A 175 -33.13 -7.18 20.03
CA GLU A 175 -34.34 -7.99 19.94
C GLU A 175 -34.69 -8.34 18.49
N ILE A 176 -34.61 -7.36 17.57
CA ILE A 176 -34.80 -7.60 16.13
C ILE A 176 -33.78 -8.61 15.63
N ARG A 177 -32.50 -8.45 15.99
CA ARG A 177 -31.43 -9.36 15.56
C ARG A 177 -31.59 -10.78 16.10
N ARG A 178 -32.22 -10.97 17.27
CA ARG A 178 -32.49 -12.28 17.86
C ARG A 178 -33.68 -13.00 17.20
N LYS A 179 -34.57 -12.24 16.55
CA LYS A 179 -35.77 -12.77 15.86
C LYS A 179 -35.51 -13.16 14.40
N LEU A 180 -34.35 -12.83 13.85
CA LEU A 180 -33.85 -13.23 12.53
C LEU A 180 -32.96 -14.47 12.67
#